data_AF-A0A9P5UBD9-F1
#
_entry.id   AF-A0A9P5UBD9-F1
#
_cell.length_a   1.000
_cell.length_b   1.000
_cell.length_c   1.000
_cell.angle_alpha   90.00
_cell.angle_beta   90.00
_cell.angle_gamma   90.00
#
_symmetry.space_group_name_H-M   'P 1'
#
loop_
_entity.id
_entity.type
_entity.pdbx_description
1 polymer ?
#
loop_
_entity_poly.entity_id
_entity_poly.type
_entity_poly.pdbx_seq_one_letter_code
_entity_poly.pdbx_strand_id
1 'polypeptide(L)'
;MILDEKLLLVPPPPYCSPRLGHLFANPETEGDTASIITIGSNNPYAAYLSARPPTNCRPSFSSLPSHLLLQIVYNTIPQSDGQFERKTVLQRQTLYWLETSLRLVSHALYISCMNILRSTYLPSYDSLVRPPYSSDPFPSSGSNSAPSYRPLNSPYGSSSSFFPLHRELRTLDLFIAVLAHEELLYDTSSLHLSRHEAYKDIFDLLQPRSRLEDLVAKLGSKAGLISLGDESTVPSTPTTPQTLLEDKSEKENNPYATIIDSASLTSSPQASTSTLPPPLKKSKSAFSIFSTFSKGKGKASAVALQKAPRREATLSPIPFESLSISFSTRKIGLAYAPITPSARSKSSLTVTGSSPAYGGSTYGALGVSHNSRGRKRTILEISRQRDEALECSAEKLIKELRDWMIENPQL
;
A
#
# COMPACT_ATOMS: atom_id res chain seq x y z
N MET A 1 26.89 -4.24 -38.76
CA MET A 1 25.76 -3.68 -39.54
C MET A 1 24.74 -3.21 -38.52
N ILE A 2 24.76 -1.92 -38.18
CA ILE A 2 23.93 -1.35 -37.10
C ILE A 2 22.59 -1.00 -37.72
N LEU A 3 21.54 -1.74 -37.37
CA LEU A 3 20.17 -1.43 -37.78
C LEU A 3 19.65 -0.32 -36.87
N ASP A 4 19.41 0.86 -37.45
CA ASP A 4 18.88 2.02 -36.74
C ASP A 4 17.38 1.81 -36.50
N GLU A 5 17.01 1.38 -35.29
CA GLU A 5 15.63 1.08 -34.87
C GLU A 5 14.69 2.30 -34.98
N LYS A 6 15.25 3.49 -35.20
CA LYS A 6 14.51 4.76 -35.39
C LYS A 6 13.74 4.85 -36.70
N LEU A 7 14.00 3.99 -37.68
CA LEU A 7 13.31 4.04 -38.98
C LEU A 7 12.07 3.15 -39.08
N LEU A 8 11.75 2.33 -38.06
CA LEU A 8 10.62 1.38 -38.12
C LEU A 8 9.37 1.80 -37.33
N LEU A 9 9.43 2.87 -36.52
CA LEU A 9 8.24 3.42 -35.87
C LEU A 9 7.63 4.55 -36.69
N VAL A 10 6.77 4.19 -37.63
CA VAL A 10 5.80 5.13 -38.22
C VAL A 10 4.93 5.64 -37.07
N PRO A 11 4.85 6.95 -36.82
CA PRO A 11 4.00 7.47 -35.76
C PRO A 11 2.54 7.09 -36.06
N PRO A 12 1.74 6.70 -35.05
CA PRO A 12 0.34 6.39 -35.25
C PRO A 12 -0.35 7.61 -35.88
N PRO A 13 -1.23 7.40 -36.89
CA PRO A 13 -1.94 8.49 -37.53
C PRO A 13 -2.71 9.29 -36.47
N PRO A 14 -2.77 10.62 -36.59
CA PRO A 14 -3.49 11.46 -35.64
C PRO A 14 -4.95 11.01 -35.59
N TYR A 15 -5.37 10.52 -34.43
CA TYR A 15 -6.77 10.19 -34.19
C TYR A 15 -7.60 11.46 -34.34
N CYS A 16 -8.21 11.63 -35.51
CA CYS A 16 -9.28 12.59 -35.71
C CYS A 16 -10.44 12.15 -34.83
N SER A 17 -10.57 12.74 -33.64
CA SER A 17 -11.82 12.64 -32.89
C SER A 17 -12.93 13.19 -33.77
N PRO A 18 -13.99 12.42 -34.07
CA PRO A 18 -15.14 12.97 -34.72
C PRO A 18 -15.75 13.98 -33.74
N ARG A 19 -15.51 15.27 -34.00
CA ARG A 19 -16.39 16.33 -33.51
C ARG A 19 -17.75 16.00 -34.10
N LEU A 20 -18.59 15.31 -33.33
CA LEU A 20 -20.02 15.23 -33.60
C LEU A 20 -20.55 16.64 -33.38
N GLY A 21 -20.40 17.47 -34.42
CA GLY A 21 -20.96 18.79 -34.52
C GLY A 21 -22.46 18.64 -34.46
N HIS A 22 -23.00 19.05 -33.33
CA HIS A 22 -24.41 19.26 -33.05
C HIS A 22 -24.97 20.22 -34.11
N LEU A 23 -25.46 19.66 -35.23
CA LEU A 23 -26.28 20.37 -36.21
C LEU A 23 -27.69 20.50 -35.63
N PHE A 24 -27.86 21.44 -34.72
CA PHE A 24 -29.13 22.15 -34.58
C PHE A 24 -28.79 23.64 -34.63
N ALA A 25 -28.73 24.14 -35.86
CA ALA A 25 -28.85 25.55 -36.15
C ALA A 25 -30.28 25.97 -35.78
N ASN A 26 -30.42 26.80 -34.74
CA ASN A 26 -31.61 27.63 -34.56
C ASN A 26 -31.24 29.03 -35.09
N PRO A 27 -32.06 29.62 -35.97
CA PRO A 27 -31.86 30.99 -36.40
C PRO A 27 -32.31 31.96 -35.30
N GLU A 28 -31.45 32.95 -35.09
CA GLU A 28 -31.74 34.36 -34.77
C GLU A 28 -32.97 34.66 -33.90
N THR A 29 -32.70 35.05 -32.66
CA THR A 29 -33.53 36.07 -32.00
C THR A 29 -32.60 36.92 -31.14
N GLU A 30 -32.14 38.03 -31.72
CA GLU A 30 -31.64 39.17 -30.95
C GLU A 30 -32.77 39.68 -30.06
N GLY A 31 -32.50 39.78 -28.76
CA GLY A 31 -33.47 40.17 -27.77
C GLY A 31 -32.85 40.18 -26.39
N ASP A 32 -32.24 41.30 -26.05
CA ASP A 32 -31.85 41.67 -24.70
C ASP A 32 -32.94 41.31 -23.67
N THR A 33 -32.57 40.54 -22.65
CA THR A 33 -32.92 40.75 -21.23
C THR A 33 -32.49 39.50 -20.45
N ALA A 34 -31.33 39.57 -19.80
CA ALA A 34 -30.93 38.62 -18.77
C ALA A 34 -31.83 38.78 -17.54
N SER A 35 -33.05 38.25 -17.61
CA SER A 35 -33.91 38.05 -16.47
C SER A 35 -33.37 36.84 -15.69
N ILE A 36 -32.67 37.12 -14.60
CA ILE A 36 -32.34 36.15 -13.57
C ILE A 36 -33.67 35.65 -13.01
N ILE A 37 -34.19 34.55 -13.55
CA ILE A 37 -35.35 33.87 -12.99
C ILE A 37 -34.88 33.22 -11.69
N THR A 38 -35.04 33.95 -10.58
CA THR A 38 -34.94 33.40 -9.24
C THR A 38 -36.11 32.44 -9.05
N ILE A 39 -35.92 31.18 -9.46
CA ILE A 39 -36.89 30.11 -9.18
C ILE A 39 -36.98 29.99 -7.67
N GLY A 40 -38.13 30.39 -7.11
CA GLY A 40 -38.38 30.44 -5.67
C GLY A 40 -38.05 29.11 -4.99
N SER A 41 -37.41 29.21 -3.82
CA SER A 41 -36.85 28.13 -2.99
C SER A 41 -37.82 27.05 -2.51
N ASN A 42 -39.09 27.09 -2.94
CA ASN A 42 -40.17 26.29 -2.37
C ASN A 42 -40.74 25.25 -3.34
N ASN A 43 -40.05 24.93 -4.45
CA ASN A 43 -40.50 23.87 -5.33
C ASN A 43 -40.04 22.50 -4.80
N PRO A 44 -40.95 21.63 -4.30
CA PRO A 44 -40.58 20.30 -3.79
C PRO A 44 -39.94 19.39 -4.85
N TYR A 45 -40.08 19.71 -6.15
CA TYR A 45 -39.40 19.01 -7.25
C TYR A 45 -37.96 19.46 -7.49
N ALA A 46 -37.52 20.60 -6.93
CA ALA A 46 -36.13 21.07 -7.06
C ALA A 46 -35.14 20.09 -6.42
N ALA A 47 -35.52 19.43 -5.32
CA ALA A 47 -34.70 18.41 -4.66
C ALA A 47 -34.43 17.19 -5.57
N TYR A 48 -35.46 16.72 -6.30
CA TYR A 48 -35.32 15.60 -7.24
C TYR A 48 -34.49 15.97 -8.48
N LEU A 49 -34.64 17.19 -9.00
CA LEU A 49 -33.82 17.65 -10.13
C LEU A 49 -32.36 17.93 -9.72
N SER A 50 -32.12 18.37 -8.48
CA SER A 50 -30.76 18.48 -7.92
C SER A 50 -30.13 17.13 -7.59
N ALA A 51 -30.93 16.09 -7.38
CA ALA A 51 -30.47 14.72 -7.18
C ALA A 51 -30.18 13.98 -8.50
N ARG A 52 -30.51 14.58 -9.66
CA ARG A 52 -30.11 14.02 -10.95
C ARG A 52 -28.60 14.19 -11.07
N PRO A 53 -27.81 13.11 -11.13
CA PRO A 53 -26.39 13.23 -11.34
C PRO A 53 -26.18 14.03 -12.64
N PRO A 54 -25.25 15.00 -12.66
CA PRO A 54 -25.04 15.86 -13.80
C PRO A 54 -24.86 15.00 -15.05
N THR A 55 -25.82 15.07 -15.97
CA THR A 55 -25.91 14.21 -17.17
C THR A 55 -24.80 14.45 -18.20
N ASN A 56 -23.82 15.29 -17.86
CA ASN A 56 -22.74 15.70 -18.74
C ASN A 56 -21.39 15.04 -18.38
N CYS A 57 -21.38 14.08 -17.45
CA CYS A 57 -20.19 13.28 -17.22
C CYS A 57 -19.99 12.33 -18.41
N ARG A 58 -19.09 12.71 -19.33
CA ARG A 58 -18.63 11.85 -20.42
C ARG A 58 -18.26 10.48 -19.83
N PRO A 59 -18.81 9.37 -20.35
CA PRO A 59 -18.52 8.04 -19.81
C PRO A 59 -17.02 7.82 -19.82
N SER A 60 -16.47 7.44 -18.67
CA SER A 60 -15.05 7.18 -18.48
C SER A 60 -14.85 5.79 -17.90
N PHE A 61 -13.64 5.25 -17.99
CA PHE A 61 -13.35 3.95 -17.36
C PHE A 61 -13.57 3.97 -15.84
N SER A 62 -13.50 5.13 -15.19
CA SER A 62 -13.75 5.26 -13.75
C SER A 62 -15.24 5.15 -13.38
N SER A 63 -16.17 5.29 -14.34
CA SER A 63 -17.60 5.08 -14.08
C SER A 63 -18.02 3.62 -14.25
N LEU A 64 -17.15 2.75 -14.78
CA LEU A 64 -17.45 1.33 -14.92
C LEU A 64 -17.31 0.60 -13.57
N PRO A 65 -18.24 -0.31 -13.23
CA PRO A 65 -18.07 -1.24 -12.11
C PRO A 65 -16.74 -2.01 -12.20
N SER A 66 -16.09 -2.22 -11.06
CA SER A 66 -14.78 -2.90 -10.98
C SER A 66 -14.75 -4.30 -11.59
N HIS A 67 -15.84 -5.07 -11.45
CA HIS A 67 -15.95 -6.42 -12.03
C HIS A 67 -15.96 -6.40 -13.57
N LEU A 68 -16.57 -5.38 -14.20
CA LEU A 68 -16.55 -5.24 -15.66
C LEU A 68 -15.15 -4.83 -16.15
N LEU A 69 -14.47 -3.93 -15.42
CA LEU A 69 -13.08 -3.58 -15.72
C LEU A 69 -12.17 -4.81 -15.64
N LEU A 70 -12.31 -5.62 -14.59
CA LEU A 70 -11.55 -6.86 -14.44
C LEU A 70 -11.81 -7.81 -15.60
N GLN A 71 -13.08 -8.01 -16.00
CA GLN A 71 -13.44 -8.85 -17.13
C GLN A 71 -12.83 -8.34 -18.46
N ILE A 72 -12.86 -7.02 -18.69
CA ILE A 72 -12.26 -6.40 -19.88
C ILE A 72 -10.76 -6.69 -19.91
N VAL A 73 -10.04 -6.51 -18.80
CA VAL A 73 -8.61 -6.80 -18.74
C VAL A 73 -8.34 -8.30 -18.88
N TYR A 74 -9.16 -9.17 -18.28
CA TYR A 74 -9.04 -10.62 -18.44
C TYR A 74 -9.20 -11.09 -19.89
N ASN A 75 -10.08 -10.45 -20.66
CA ASN A 75 -10.29 -10.75 -22.07
C ASN A 75 -9.12 -10.32 -22.97
N THR A 76 -8.18 -9.50 -22.47
CA THR A 76 -6.94 -9.18 -23.20
C THR A 76 -5.92 -10.31 -23.13
N ILE A 77 -6.05 -11.23 -22.18
CA ILE A 77 -5.15 -12.37 -22.02
C ILE A 77 -5.63 -13.50 -22.95
N PRO A 78 -4.76 -14.06 -23.82
CA PRO A 78 -5.16 -15.09 -24.77
C PRO A 78 -5.64 -16.37 -24.05
N GLN A 79 -6.95 -16.65 -24.10
CA GLN A 79 -7.56 -17.81 -23.42
C GLN A 79 -7.56 -19.10 -24.26
N SER A 80 -7.56 -19.02 -25.59
CA SER A 80 -7.83 -20.16 -26.48
C SER A 80 -6.76 -21.27 -26.47
N ASP A 81 -7.21 -22.53 -26.53
CA ASP A 81 -6.42 -23.78 -26.43
C ASP A 81 -5.72 -24.22 -27.73
N GLY A 82 -5.33 -23.26 -28.57
CA GLY A 82 -4.55 -23.52 -29.79
C GLY A 82 -3.05 -23.73 -29.50
N GLN A 83 -2.35 -24.44 -30.39
CA GLN A 83 -0.97 -24.95 -30.25
C GLN A 83 -0.03 -24.14 -29.31
N PHE A 84 0.56 -24.90 -28.38
CA PHE A 84 0.90 -24.51 -27.01
C PHE A 84 2.02 -23.47 -26.80
N GLU A 85 3.02 -23.35 -27.67
CA GLU A 85 4.18 -22.51 -27.37
C GLU A 85 3.90 -21.02 -27.56
N ARG A 86 3.26 -20.63 -28.67
CA ARG A 86 2.99 -19.22 -28.99
C ARG A 86 2.05 -18.55 -27.98
N LYS A 87 1.18 -19.33 -27.32
CA LYS A 87 0.26 -18.81 -26.30
C LYS A 87 1.02 -18.28 -25.08
N THR A 88 1.99 -19.04 -24.59
CA THR A 88 2.74 -18.65 -23.38
C THR A 88 3.56 -17.38 -23.62
N VAL A 89 4.13 -17.24 -24.82
CA VAL A 89 4.86 -16.03 -25.24
C VAL A 89 3.93 -14.82 -25.30
N LEU A 90 2.78 -14.96 -25.96
CA LEU A 90 1.79 -13.88 -26.03
C LEU A 90 1.22 -13.52 -24.66
N GLN A 91 1.03 -14.51 -23.78
CA GLN A 91 0.60 -14.27 -22.41
C GLN A 91 1.64 -13.45 -21.63
N ARG A 92 2.92 -13.84 -21.66
CA ARG A 92 4.02 -13.08 -21.01
C ARG A 92 4.14 -11.66 -21.57
N GLN A 93 4.04 -11.51 -22.89
CA GLN A 93 4.03 -10.20 -23.54
C GLN A 93 2.84 -9.35 -23.08
N THR A 94 1.65 -9.95 -22.94
CA THR A 94 0.45 -9.26 -22.45
C THR A 94 0.63 -8.83 -20.99
N LEU A 95 1.12 -9.71 -20.12
CA LEU A 95 1.37 -9.40 -18.71
C LEU A 95 2.40 -8.25 -18.56
N TYR A 96 3.48 -8.28 -19.34
CA TYR A 96 4.44 -7.18 -19.38
C TYR A 96 3.82 -5.86 -19.87
N TRP A 97 2.93 -5.91 -20.86
CA TRP A 97 2.19 -4.73 -21.31
C TRP A 97 1.22 -4.19 -20.24
N LEU A 98 0.57 -5.06 -19.47
CA LEU A 98 -0.25 -4.63 -18.31
C LEU A 98 0.60 -3.88 -17.28
N GLU A 99 1.81 -4.40 -17.01
CA GLU A 99 2.76 -3.83 -16.05
C GLU A 99 3.32 -2.48 -16.55
N THR A 100 3.77 -2.37 -17.80
CA THR A 100 4.46 -1.15 -18.25
C THR A 100 3.53 -0.06 -18.77
N SER A 101 2.38 -0.45 -19.34
CA SER A 101 1.56 0.45 -20.15
C SER A 101 0.14 0.61 -19.59
N LEU A 102 -0.68 -0.46 -19.55
CA LEU A 102 -2.11 -0.32 -19.28
C LEU A 102 -2.40 0.24 -17.88
N ARG A 103 -1.60 -0.15 -16.87
CA ARG A 103 -1.77 0.34 -15.50
C ARG A 103 -1.59 1.86 -15.36
N LEU A 104 -0.91 2.52 -16.29
CA LEU A 104 -0.61 3.96 -16.24
C LEU A 104 -1.77 4.81 -16.79
N VAL A 105 -2.76 4.21 -17.44
CA VAL A 105 -3.85 4.93 -18.13
C VAL A 105 -4.89 5.50 -17.16
N SER A 106 -5.28 4.75 -16.13
CA SER A 106 -6.20 5.22 -15.08
C SER A 106 -6.01 4.46 -13.77
N HIS A 107 -6.38 5.08 -12.64
CA HIS A 107 -6.31 4.43 -11.33
C HIS A 107 -7.19 3.17 -11.24
N ALA A 108 -8.37 3.15 -11.88
CA ALA A 108 -9.23 1.97 -11.88
C ALA A 108 -8.63 0.79 -12.67
N LEU A 109 -7.97 1.10 -13.79
CA LEU A 109 -7.19 0.11 -14.56
C LEU A 109 -5.95 -0.34 -13.79
N TYR A 110 -5.26 0.57 -13.09
CA TYR A 110 -4.14 0.21 -12.21
C TYR A 110 -4.56 -0.89 -11.21
N ILE A 111 -5.67 -0.69 -10.50
CA ILE A 111 -6.17 -1.70 -9.53
C ILE A 111 -6.48 -3.02 -10.23
N SER A 112 -7.15 -2.99 -11.38
CA SER A 112 -7.56 -4.20 -12.12
C SER A 112 -6.35 -4.95 -12.69
N CYS A 113 -5.39 -4.26 -13.30
CA CYS A 113 -4.14 -4.82 -13.80
C CYS A 113 -3.32 -5.43 -12.67
N MET A 114 -3.12 -4.69 -11.57
CA MET A 114 -2.35 -5.19 -10.43
C MET A 114 -3.03 -6.38 -9.76
N ASN A 115 -4.36 -6.46 -9.75
CA ASN A 115 -5.06 -7.65 -9.25
C ASN A 115 -4.69 -8.90 -10.06
N ILE A 116 -4.78 -8.83 -11.40
CA ILE A 116 -4.44 -9.93 -12.30
C ILE A 116 -2.95 -10.29 -12.22
N LEU A 117 -2.07 -9.28 -12.22
CA LEU A 117 -0.63 -9.50 -12.11
C LEU A 117 -0.28 -10.18 -10.78
N ARG A 118 -0.82 -9.70 -9.66
CA ARG A 118 -0.60 -10.31 -8.36
C ARG A 118 -1.12 -11.74 -8.31
N SER A 119 -2.35 -12.01 -8.75
CA SER A 119 -2.88 -13.39 -8.73
C SER A 119 -2.08 -14.35 -9.61
N THR A 120 -1.51 -13.86 -10.72
CA THR A 120 -0.71 -14.67 -11.63
C THR A 120 0.67 -15.00 -11.05
N TYR A 121 1.34 -14.01 -10.45
CA TYR A 121 2.71 -14.16 -9.95
C TYR A 121 2.81 -14.55 -8.47
N LEU A 122 1.71 -14.54 -7.71
CA LEU A 122 1.70 -14.87 -6.29
C LEU A 122 2.25 -16.28 -5.98
N PRO A 123 1.87 -17.36 -6.70
CA PRO A 123 2.43 -18.69 -6.41
C PRO A 123 3.96 -18.74 -6.57
N SER A 124 4.49 -18.05 -7.59
CA SER A 124 5.94 -17.95 -7.80
C SER A 124 6.62 -17.14 -6.69
N TYR A 125 5.98 -16.06 -6.23
CA TYR A 125 6.46 -15.28 -5.10
C TYR A 125 6.52 -16.12 -3.82
N ASP A 126 5.42 -16.81 -3.47
CA ASP A 126 5.31 -17.62 -2.26
C ASP A 126 6.36 -18.73 -2.18
N SER A 127 6.77 -19.28 -3.33
CA SER A 127 7.84 -20.29 -3.39
C SER A 127 9.23 -19.75 -3.04
N LEU A 128 9.44 -18.43 -3.18
CA LEU A 128 10.71 -17.74 -2.96
C LEU A 128 10.76 -16.96 -1.64
N VAL A 129 9.59 -16.67 -1.07
CA VAL A 129 9.44 -16.06 0.25
C VAL A 129 10.21 -16.88 1.29
N ARG A 130 10.98 -16.20 2.13
CA ARG A 130 11.78 -16.85 3.18
C ARG A 130 11.15 -16.61 4.55
N PRO A 131 10.53 -17.62 5.18
CA PRO A 131 10.23 -17.56 6.61
C PRO A 131 11.54 -17.35 7.39
N PRO A 132 11.60 -16.49 8.42
CA PRO A 132 10.51 -15.78 9.11
C PRO A 132 10.25 -14.34 8.61
N TYR A 133 10.78 -13.96 7.44
CA TYR A 133 10.81 -12.57 6.98
C TYR A 133 9.56 -12.09 6.25
N SER A 134 8.50 -12.91 6.19
CA SER A 134 7.23 -12.52 5.56
C SER A 134 6.24 -11.95 6.57
N SER A 135 5.50 -10.92 6.14
CA SER A 135 4.38 -10.33 6.87
C SER A 135 3.02 -10.84 6.37
N ASP A 136 2.99 -11.72 5.36
CA ASP A 136 1.84 -12.04 4.52
C ASP A 136 1.38 -10.82 3.68
N PRO A 137 1.54 -10.82 2.34
CA PRO A 137 1.09 -9.71 1.50
C PRO A 137 -0.45 -9.55 1.48
N PHE A 138 -1.18 -10.59 1.87
CA PHE A 138 -2.64 -10.61 1.95
C PHE A 138 -3.05 -11.11 3.34
N PRO A 139 -2.93 -10.28 4.40
CA PRO A 139 -3.23 -10.69 5.76
C PRO A 139 -4.62 -11.32 5.77
N SER A 140 -4.63 -12.65 5.80
CA SER A 140 -5.87 -13.41 5.81
C SER A 140 -6.65 -12.88 7.00
N SER A 141 -7.87 -12.41 6.80
CA SER A 141 -8.69 -11.76 7.83
C SER A 141 -9.12 -12.71 8.96
N GLY A 142 -8.29 -13.70 9.31
CA GLY A 142 -8.49 -14.75 10.31
C GLY A 142 -8.44 -14.27 11.77
N SER A 143 -8.49 -12.96 12.01
CA SER A 143 -9.03 -12.42 13.26
C SER A 143 -10.51 -12.17 13.00
N ASN A 144 -11.39 -12.99 13.57
CA ASN A 144 -12.87 -13.01 13.46
C ASN A 144 -13.62 -11.66 13.60
N SER A 145 -12.93 -10.54 13.76
CA SER A 145 -13.43 -9.20 13.46
C SER A 145 -13.45 -9.03 11.93
N ALA A 146 -14.52 -9.48 11.28
CA ALA A 146 -14.77 -9.13 9.89
C ALA A 146 -14.53 -7.62 9.72
N PRO A 147 -13.64 -7.19 8.81
CA PRO A 147 -13.54 -5.78 8.50
C PRO A 147 -14.92 -5.39 8.00
N SER A 148 -15.67 -4.66 8.83
CA SER A 148 -16.92 -4.07 8.41
C SER A 148 -16.54 -3.11 7.29
N TYR A 149 -16.63 -3.59 6.05
CA TYR A 149 -16.63 -2.78 4.85
C TYR A 149 -17.81 -1.83 5.00
N ARG A 150 -17.61 -0.73 5.72
CA ARG A 150 -18.55 0.38 5.69
C ARG A 150 -18.49 0.87 4.25
N PRO A 151 -19.58 0.74 3.48
CA PRO A 151 -19.62 1.25 2.13
C PRO A 151 -19.21 2.71 2.18
N LEU A 152 -18.25 3.08 1.34
CA LEU A 152 -17.64 4.40 1.25
C LEU A 152 -18.62 5.42 0.63
N ASN A 153 -19.83 5.53 1.18
CA ASN A 153 -20.85 6.48 0.72
C ASN A 153 -20.71 7.84 1.41
N SER A 154 -19.52 8.19 1.94
CA SER A 154 -19.23 9.57 2.32
C SER A 154 -18.76 10.33 1.07
N PRO A 155 -19.55 11.27 0.53
CA PRO A 155 -19.18 12.08 -0.64
C PRO A 155 -18.01 13.03 -0.38
N TYR A 156 -17.54 13.15 0.87
CA TYR A 156 -16.32 13.84 1.22
C TYR A 156 -15.25 12.81 1.60
N GLY A 157 -14.46 12.41 0.60
CA GLY A 157 -13.42 11.40 0.69
C GLY A 157 -12.36 11.75 1.72
N SER A 158 -12.48 11.17 2.92
CA SER A 158 -11.29 10.79 3.67
C SER A 158 -10.78 9.54 2.99
N SER A 159 -9.75 9.68 2.17
CA SER A 159 -8.91 8.58 1.70
C SER A 159 -8.28 7.93 2.93
N SER A 160 -9.04 7.06 3.60
CA SER A 160 -8.56 6.22 4.70
C SER A 160 -7.29 5.55 4.18
N SER A 161 -6.19 5.82 4.86
CA SER A 161 -4.87 5.38 4.46
C SER A 161 -4.83 3.87 4.68
N PHE A 162 -5.24 3.10 3.67
CA PHE A 162 -5.10 1.64 3.60
C PHE A 162 -3.62 1.17 3.70
N PHE A 163 -2.69 2.08 4.03
CA PHE A 163 -1.25 1.95 3.83
C PHE A 163 -0.40 1.45 5.00
N PRO A 164 -0.88 1.14 6.23
CA PRO A 164 0.01 0.49 7.18
C PRO A 164 0.13 -1.04 6.98
N LEU A 165 -0.71 -1.69 6.18
CA LEU A 165 -0.71 -3.17 6.02
C LEU A 165 -0.11 -3.73 4.72
N HIS A 166 0.31 -2.88 3.77
CA HIS A 166 0.68 -3.33 2.42
C HIS A 166 2.17 -3.14 2.08
N ARG A 167 3.06 -3.20 3.07
CA ARG A 167 4.50 -3.00 2.80
C ARG A 167 5.12 -4.18 2.04
N GLU A 168 4.77 -5.41 2.40
CA GLU A 168 5.17 -6.59 1.60
C GLU A 168 4.49 -6.60 0.22
N LEU A 169 3.29 -6.05 0.08
CA LEU A 169 2.64 -5.88 -1.22
C LEU A 169 3.49 -5.04 -2.18
N ARG A 170 4.20 -4.02 -1.68
CA ARG A 170 5.16 -3.26 -2.49
C ARG A 170 6.37 -4.10 -2.91
N THR A 171 6.79 -5.03 -2.07
CA THR A 171 7.86 -5.99 -2.40
C THR A 171 7.39 -6.97 -3.48
N LEU A 172 6.15 -7.47 -3.38
CA LEU A 172 5.50 -8.27 -4.42
C LEU A 172 5.39 -7.50 -5.74
N ASP A 173 4.95 -6.23 -5.72
CA ASP A 173 4.81 -5.42 -6.92
C ASP A 173 6.17 -5.20 -7.63
N LEU A 174 7.25 -5.03 -6.87
CA LEU A 174 8.60 -4.95 -7.44
C LEU A 174 9.07 -6.29 -8.01
N PHE A 175 8.77 -7.39 -7.33
CA PHE A 175 9.05 -8.73 -7.82
C PHE A 175 8.33 -9.00 -9.15
N ILE A 176 7.05 -8.62 -9.27
CA ILE A 176 6.27 -8.71 -10.50
C ILE A 176 6.94 -7.93 -11.63
N ALA A 177 7.35 -6.69 -11.37
CA ALA A 177 8.01 -5.86 -12.38
C ALA A 177 9.30 -6.50 -12.92
N VAL A 178 10.14 -7.03 -12.02
CA VAL A 178 11.39 -7.72 -12.40
C VAL A 178 11.10 -9.02 -13.15
N LEU A 179 10.18 -9.84 -12.63
CA LEU A 179 9.88 -11.14 -13.21
C LEU A 179 9.22 -11.04 -14.58
N ALA A 180 8.22 -10.16 -14.75
CA ALA A 180 7.57 -9.93 -16.04
C ALA A 180 8.55 -9.43 -17.11
N HIS A 181 9.53 -8.62 -16.72
CA HIS A 181 10.59 -8.15 -17.62
C HIS A 181 11.58 -9.26 -17.99
N GLU A 182 12.03 -10.08 -17.02
CA GLU A 182 12.89 -11.24 -17.29
C GLU A 182 12.18 -12.28 -18.19
N GLU A 183 10.90 -12.50 -17.97
CA GLU A 183 10.04 -13.37 -18.78
C GLU A 183 9.92 -12.90 -20.24
N LEU A 184 9.75 -11.59 -20.46
CA LEU A 184 9.77 -11.02 -21.80
C LEU A 184 11.15 -11.15 -22.46
N LEU A 185 12.24 -10.91 -21.72
CA LEU A 185 13.60 -11.02 -22.25
C LEU A 185 13.94 -12.46 -22.65
N TYR A 186 13.45 -13.44 -21.89
CA TYR A 186 13.59 -14.85 -22.21
C TYR A 186 12.96 -15.21 -23.57
N ASP A 187 11.80 -14.62 -23.90
CA ASP A 187 11.13 -14.85 -25.17
C ASP A 187 11.74 -14.07 -26.34
N THR A 188 12.21 -12.85 -26.08
CA THR A 188 12.70 -11.94 -27.13
C THR A 188 14.15 -12.21 -27.51
N SER A 189 14.96 -12.78 -26.62
CA SER A 189 16.39 -12.99 -26.82
C SER A 189 16.83 -14.40 -26.45
N SER A 190 17.26 -15.18 -27.44
CA SER A 190 17.85 -16.50 -27.22
C SER A 190 19.19 -16.47 -26.47
N LEU A 191 19.80 -15.28 -26.32
CA LEU A 191 21.03 -15.06 -25.57
C LEU A 191 20.76 -14.62 -24.12
N HIS A 192 19.49 -14.42 -23.74
CA HIS A 192 19.15 -14.02 -22.38
C HIS A 192 19.37 -15.18 -21.42
N LEU A 193 20.27 -14.97 -20.45
CA LEU A 193 20.49 -15.90 -19.35
C LEU A 193 19.69 -15.38 -18.15
N SER A 194 18.75 -16.20 -17.66
CA SER A 194 17.88 -15.84 -16.53
C SER A 194 18.71 -15.41 -15.33
N ARG A 195 18.59 -14.14 -14.93
CA ARG A 195 19.38 -13.58 -13.84
C ARG A 195 18.71 -13.87 -12.52
N HIS A 196 18.99 -15.06 -11.99
CA HIS A 196 18.45 -15.49 -10.70
C HIS A 196 18.87 -14.56 -9.53
N GLU A 197 19.93 -13.78 -9.75
CA GLU A 197 20.42 -12.79 -8.82
C GLU A 197 19.56 -11.51 -8.76
N ALA A 198 18.78 -11.21 -9.80
CA ALA A 198 18.00 -9.97 -9.87
C ALA A 198 16.91 -9.91 -8.78
N TYR A 199 16.32 -11.04 -8.43
CA TYR A 199 15.34 -11.13 -7.34
C TYR A 199 15.98 -11.43 -5.99
N LYS A 200 17.27 -11.82 -5.94
CA LYS A 200 17.96 -12.11 -4.68
C LYS A 200 17.94 -10.90 -3.74
N ASP A 201 18.19 -9.70 -4.27
CA ASP A 201 18.16 -8.46 -3.48
C ASP A 201 16.77 -8.13 -2.95
N ILE A 202 15.71 -8.51 -3.68
CA ILE A 202 14.32 -8.31 -3.22
C ILE A 202 14.06 -9.13 -1.95
N PHE A 203 14.48 -10.40 -1.93
CA PHE A 203 14.27 -11.27 -0.77
C PHE A 203 15.32 -11.08 0.34
N ASP A 204 16.56 -10.71 0.01
CA ASP A 204 17.62 -10.53 1.00
C ASP A 204 17.56 -9.16 1.69
N LEU A 205 17.02 -8.12 1.03
CA LEU A 205 16.98 -6.75 1.56
C LEU A 205 15.56 -6.20 1.72
N LEU A 206 14.73 -6.27 0.68
CA LEU A 206 13.43 -5.59 0.68
C LEU A 206 12.39 -6.31 1.51
N GLN A 207 12.31 -7.64 1.43
CA GLN A 207 11.38 -8.42 2.25
C GLN A 207 11.67 -8.26 3.77
N PRO A 208 12.90 -8.48 4.28
CA PRO A 208 13.23 -8.22 5.68
C PRO A 208 12.99 -6.77 6.11
N ARG A 209 13.23 -5.81 5.21
CA ARG A 209 12.94 -4.40 5.48
C ARG A 209 11.45 -4.14 5.63
N SER A 210 10.61 -4.63 4.71
CA SER A 210 9.15 -4.47 4.78
C SER A 210 8.62 -5.08 6.08
N ARG A 211 9.10 -6.29 6.44
CA ARG A 211 8.76 -6.94 7.69
C ARG A 211 9.17 -6.13 8.93
N LEU A 212 10.38 -5.57 8.92
CA LEU A 212 10.84 -4.71 10.02
C LEU A 212 9.99 -3.45 10.13
N GLU A 213 9.57 -2.85 9.01
CA GLU A 213 8.66 -1.71 8.99
C GLU A 213 7.31 -2.05 9.64
N ASP A 214 6.72 -3.21 9.35
CA ASP A 214 5.46 -3.66 9.97
C ASP A 214 5.61 -3.95 11.46
N LEU A 215 6.72 -4.57 11.87
CA LEU A 215 7.03 -4.83 13.28
C LEU A 215 7.18 -3.53 14.07
N VAL A 216 7.90 -2.54 13.53
CA VAL A 216 8.04 -1.22 14.14
C VAL A 216 6.69 -0.50 14.22
N ALA A 217 5.86 -0.58 13.18
CA ALA A 217 4.50 -0.03 13.21
C ALA A 217 3.67 -0.63 14.36
N LYS A 218 3.65 -1.97 14.44
CA LYS A 218 2.87 -2.72 15.44
C LYS A 218 3.37 -2.47 16.86
N LEU A 219 4.68 -2.59 17.09
CA LEU A 219 5.28 -2.40 18.42
C LEU A 219 5.23 -0.93 18.85
N GLY A 220 5.47 0.01 17.92
CA GLY A 220 5.42 1.44 18.20
C GLY A 220 4.00 1.95 18.48
N SER A 221 3.00 1.44 17.76
CA SER A 221 1.59 1.70 18.06
C SER A 221 1.19 1.15 19.43
N LYS A 222 1.56 -0.11 19.73
CA LYS A 222 1.35 -0.71 21.06
C LYS A 222 2.03 0.09 22.18
N ALA A 223 3.18 0.70 21.91
CA ALA A 223 3.93 1.52 22.86
C ALA A 223 3.39 2.96 23.01
N GLY A 224 2.41 3.37 22.20
CA GLY A 224 1.89 4.74 22.16
C GLY A 224 2.86 5.77 21.57
N LEU A 225 3.90 5.32 20.85
CA LEU A 225 4.92 6.20 20.25
C LEU A 225 4.62 6.53 18.79
N ILE A 226 3.86 5.66 18.10
CA ILE A 226 3.55 5.79 16.67
C ILE A 226 2.04 5.82 16.49
N SER A 227 1.55 6.81 15.73
CA SER A 227 0.14 6.91 15.30
C SER A 227 -0.04 6.38 13.88
N LEU A 228 -1.04 5.52 13.68
CA LEU A 228 -1.39 4.92 12.40
C LEU A 228 -2.56 5.66 11.74
N GLY A 229 -2.46 6.98 11.54
CA GLY A 229 -3.27 7.76 10.60
C GLY A 229 -4.80 7.91 10.81
N ASP A 230 -5.47 6.97 11.48
CA ASP A 230 -6.94 6.88 11.53
C ASP A 230 -7.56 7.33 12.87
N GLU A 231 -6.74 7.54 13.89
CA GLU A 231 -7.18 8.06 15.18
C GLU A 231 -7.22 9.59 15.12
N SER A 232 -8.10 10.15 14.28
CA SER A 232 -8.71 11.44 14.64
C SER A 232 -9.69 11.15 15.76
N THR A 233 -9.14 10.86 16.95
CA THR A 233 -9.88 10.95 18.20
C THR A 233 -10.22 12.43 18.34
N VAL A 234 -11.34 12.83 17.74
CA VAL A 234 -12.02 14.07 18.11
C VAL A 234 -12.08 14.01 19.64
N PRO A 235 -11.45 14.93 20.37
CA PRO A 235 -11.45 14.88 21.82
C PRO A 235 -12.92 14.88 22.24
N SER A 236 -13.40 13.72 22.67
CA SER A 236 -14.73 13.57 23.23
C SER A 236 -14.79 14.56 24.37
N THR A 237 -15.57 15.61 24.15
CA THR A 237 -15.83 16.67 25.13
C THR A 237 -16.13 15.97 26.46
N PRO A 238 -15.49 16.37 27.58
CA PRO A 238 -15.71 15.73 28.87
C PRO A 238 -17.21 15.75 29.13
N THR A 239 -17.83 14.57 29.07
CA THR A 239 -19.24 14.39 29.35
C THR A 239 -19.42 14.77 30.81
N THR A 240 -20.16 15.86 31.03
CA THR A 240 -20.65 16.29 32.33
C THR A 240 -21.21 15.09 33.09
N PRO A 241 -20.91 14.90 34.39
CA PRO A 241 -21.44 13.78 35.15
C PRO A 241 -22.96 13.84 35.17
N GLN A 242 -23.61 12.97 34.39
CA GLN A 242 -25.06 12.79 34.46
C GLN A 242 -25.40 11.99 35.70
N THR A 243 -26.29 12.60 36.47
CA THR A 243 -26.91 12.11 37.69
C THR A 243 -27.60 10.77 37.46
N LEU A 244 -27.33 9.85 38.37
CA LEU A 244 -27.96 8.55 38.55
C LEU A 244 -29.48 8.73 38.74
N LEU A 245 -30.26 8.22 37.79
CA LEU A 245 -31.68 7.92 37.98
C LEU A 245 -31.88 6.44 37.66
N GLU A 246 -32.22 5.69 38.72
CA GLU A 246 -32.81 4.36 38.63
C GLU A 246 -34.10 4.44 37.83
N ASP A 247 -34.29 3.53 36.86
CA ASP A 247 -35.62 3.04 36.60
C ASP A 247 -35.65 1.57 36.19
N LYS A 248 -36.72 0.92 36.63
CA LYS A 248 -36.98 -0.52 36.68
C LYS A 248 -37.52 -1.06 35.35
N SER A 249 -37.18 -2.34 35.12
CA SER A 249 -37.97 -3.43 34.49
C SER A 249 -38.75 -3.19 33.20
N GLU A 250 -38.48 -4.06 32.21
CA GLU A 250 -39.43 -4.95 31.48
C GLU A 250 -38.67 -5.54 30.26
N LYS A 251 -38.30 -6.83 30.19
CA LYS A 251 -39.07 -8.04 29.85
C LYS A 251 -39.96 -7.91 28.60
N GLU A 252 -39.38 -8.14 27.42
CA GLU A 252 -40.06 -8.66 26.22
C GLU A 252 -39.00 -9.33 25.31
N ASN A 253 -38.91 -10.65 25.25
CA ASN A 253 -39.60 -11.55 24.31
C ASN A 253 -39.45 -11.15 22.84
N ASN A 254 -38.45 -11.72 22.16
CA ASN A 254 -38.44 -11.78 20.70
C ASN A 254 -38.12 -13.21 20.23
N PRO A 255 -39.11 -13.97 19.71
CA PRO A 255 -38.92 -15.31 19.20
C PRO A 255 -38.97 -15.33 17.66
N TYR A 256 -37.82 -15.19 16.99
CA TYR A 256 -37.64 -15.69 15.61
C TYR A 256 -36.15 -15.97 15.37
N ALA A 257 -35.69 -17.13 15.84
CA ALA A 257 -34.46 -17.76 15.37
C ALA A 257 -34.87 -18.92 14.46
N THR A 258 -34.87 -18.68 13.16
CA THR A 258 -35.11 -19.70 12.15
C THR A 258 -33.85 -20.54 12.01
N ILE A 259 -33.98 -21.81 12.36
CA ILE A 259 -33.00 -22.88 12.17
C ILE A 259 -32.87 -23.13 10.66
N ILE A 260 -31.67 -22.95 10.11
CA ILE A 260 -31.30 -23.50 8.81
C ILE A 260 -30.13 -24.45 9.05
N ASP A 261 -30.47 -25.73 9.15
CA ASP A 261 -29.53 -26.84 9.04
C ASP A 261 -29.07 -26.94 7.58
N SER A 262 -27.76 -26.76 7.36
CA SER A 262 -27.12 -27.07 6.08
C SER A 262 -26.02 -28.08 6.36
N ALA A 263 -26.37 -29.35 6.18
CA ALA A 263 -25.42 -30.45 6.10
C ALA A 263 -24.69 -30.39 4.74
N SER A 264 -23.38 -30.24 4.77
CA SER A 264 -22.52 -30.56 3.62
C SER A 264 -21.13 -31.01 4.08
N LEU A 265 -21.02 -32.32 4.23
CA LEU A 265 -19.92 -33.20 3.84
C LEU A 265 -18.49 -32.60 3.86
N THR A 266 -17.81 -32.90 4.96
CA THR A 266 -16.35 -32.90 5.08
C THR A 266 -15.75 -34.05 4.27
N SER A 267 -15.12 -33.75 3.14
CA SER A 267 -14.18 -34.67 2.48
C SER A 267 -12.75 -34.22 2.77
N SER A 268 -12.14 -34.87 3.77
CA SER A 268 -10.72 -34.76 4.09
C SER A 268 -9.89 -35.57 3.07
N PRO A 269 -8.85 -35.00 2.44
CA PRO A 269 -7.83 -35.80 1.80
C PRO A 269 -6.80 -36.24 2.85
N GLN A 270 -6.72 -37.56 3.05
CA GLN A 270 -5.63 -38.23 3.76
C GLN A 270 -4.30 -37.92 3.08
N ALA A 271 -3.41 -37.21 3.78
CA ALA A 271 -2.01 -37.11 3.41
C ALA A 271 -1.24 -38.26 4.06
N SER A 272 -0.73 -39.15 3.22
CA SER A 272 0.09 -40.30 3.57
C SER A 272 1.34 -39.88 4.34
N THR A 273 1.47 -40.40 5.56
CA THR A 273 2.67 -40.32 6.38
C THR A 273 3.81 -41.12 5.72
N SER A 274 4.69 -40.41 5.03
CA SER A 274 5.99 -40.92 4.59
C SER A 274 7.00 -40.83 5.74
N THR A 275 7.37 -41.99 6.27
CA THR A 275 8.38 -42.14 7.32
C THR A 275 9.77 -42.02 6.71
N LEU A 276 10.48 -40.91 6.98
CA LEU A 276 11.89 -40.72 6.66
C LEU A 276 12.74 -40.66 7.94
N PRO A 277 13.94 -41.28 7.94
CA PRO A 277 14.73 -41.53 9.15
C PRO A 277 15.46 -40.28 9.66
N PRO A 278 15.83 -40.24 10.96
CA PRO A 278 16.48 -39.09 11.58
C PRO A 278 17.93 -38.91 11.09
N PRO A 279 18.38 -37.67 10.82
CA PRO A 279 19.77 -37.43 10.44
C PRO A 279 20.71 -37.50 11.66
N LEU A 280 21.80 -38.24 11.42
CA LEU A 280 22.94 -38.48 12.30
C LEU A 280 23.59 -37.18 12.80
N LYS A 281 23.78 -37.14 14.12
CA LYS A 281 24.63 -36.20 14.86
C LYS A 281 26.02 -36.12 14.20
N LYS A 282 26.44 -34.94 13.74
CA LYS A 282 27.84 -34.68 13.39
C LYS A 282 28.36 -33.40 14.01
N SER A 283 29.44 -33.63 14.77
CA SER A 283 30.64 -32.84 14.92
C SER A 283 30.54 -31.44 15.51
N LYS A 284 30.98 -31.37 16.78
CA LYS A 284 31.38 -30.16 17.48
C LYS A 284 32.58 -29.55 16.74
N SER A 285 32.37 -28.40 16.11
CA SER A 285 33.46 -27.53 15.64
C SER A 285 33.91 -26.65 16.80
N ALA A 286 35.12 -26.90 17.29
CA ALA A 286 35.80 -26.12 18.31
C ALA A 286 36.73 -25.12 17.63
N PHE A 287 36.26 -23.91 17.39
CA PHE A 287 37.11 -22.74 17.21
C PHE A 287 36.43 -21.53 17.86
N SER A 288 36.73 -21.33 19.14
CA SER A 288 36.49 -20.06 19.83
C SER A 288 37.78 -19.72 20.56
N ILE A 289 38.60 -18.90 19.92
CA ILE A 289 39.77 -18.26 20.53
C ILE A 289 39.54 -16.76 20.33
N PHE A 290 39.75 -16.00 21.42
CA PHE A 290 39.69 -14.53 21.55
C PHE A 290 38.35 -13.89 21.91
N SER A 291 38.09 -13.77 23.22
CA SER A 291 37.78 -12.47 23.84
C SER A 291 37.90 -12.55 25.37
N THR A 292 39.15 -12.47 25.85
CA THR A 292 39.46 -12.08 27.23
C THR A 292 39.63 -10.57 27.27
N PHE A 293 38.82 -9.86 28.06
CA PHE A 293 38.99 -8.51 28.65
C PHE A 293 37.55 -8.07 29.03
N SER A 294 37.14 -7.74 30.24
CA SER A 294 37.81 -7.21 31.42
C SER A 294 36.92 -7.48 32.64
N LYS A 295 37.53 -7.97 33.73
CA LYS A 295 36.85 -8.26 35.00
C LYS A 295 37.26 -7.20 36.02
N GLY A 296 36.60 -6.04 35.98
CA GLY A 296 36.73 -4.99 36.98
C GLY A 296 35.76 -5.25 38.14
N LYS A 297 36.27 -5.79 39.25
CA LYS A 297 35.50 -6.15 40.44
C LYS A 297 35.49 -4.95 41.42
N GLY A 298 34.58 -4.01 41.20
CA GLY A 298 34.31 -2.90 42.13
C GLY A 298 33.13 -3.24 43.05
N LYS A 299 33.42 -3.58 44.30
CA LYS A 299 32.44 -3.83 45.37
C LYS A 299 32.12 -2.47 46.00
N ALA A 300 31.00 -1.85 45.62
CA ALA A 300 30.54 -0.59 46.21
C ALA A 300 29.17 -0.78 46.89
N SER A 301 29.08 -0.15 48.06
CA SER A 301 28.08 -0.30 49.10
C SER A 301 26.66 0.12 48.65
N ALA A 302 25.67 -0.67 49.03
CA ALA A 302 24.25 -0.42 48.80
C ALA A 302 23.75 0.70 49.72
N VAL A 303 23.63 1.91 49.18
CA VAL A 303 22.79 2.97 49.75
C VAL A 303 21.47 2.93 49.00
N ALA A 304 20.42 2.46 49.67
CA ALA A 304 19.06 2.39 49.14
C ALA A 304 18.48 3.81 49.00
N LEU A 305 18.77 4.47 47.88
CA LEU A 305 18.15 5.73 47.51
C LEU A 305 16.72 5.45 47.05
N GLN A 306 15.74 5.87 47.85
CA GLN A 306 14.31 5.82 47.51
C GLN A 306 14.09 6.58 46.20
N LYS A 307 13.86 5.84 45.12
CA LYS A 307 13.62 6.38 43.77
C LYS A 307 12.23 6.99 43.75
N ALA A 308 12.16 8.32 43.85
CA ALA A 308 10.92 9.08 43.71
C ALA A 308 10.15 8.64 42.44
N PRO A 309 8.80 8.57 42.49
CA PRO A 309 8.00 8.16 41.34
C PRO A 309 8.27 9.10 40.17
N ARG A 310 8.89 8.57 39.11
CA ARG A 310 9.11 9.32 37.87
C ARG A 310 7.75 9.61 37.26
N ARG A 311 7.38 10.88 37.19
CA ARG A 311 6.23 11.33 36.40
C ARG A 311 6.49 10.90 34.96
N GLU A 312 5.64 10.02 34.44
CA GLU A 312 5.70 9.59 33.04
C GLU A 312 5.36 10.80 32.17
N ALA A 313 6.34 11.30 31.42
CA ALA A 313 6.10 12.37 30.47
C ALA A 313 5.12 11.86 29.40
N THR A 314 4.04 12.60 29.18
CA THR A 314 3.07 12.32 28.11
C THR A 314 3.74 12.63 26.77
N LEU A 315 4.16 11.59 26.05
CA LEU A 315 4.79 11.71 24.74
C LEU A 315 3.71 11.82 23.64
N SER A 316 3.89 12.76 22.71
CA SER A 316 3.06 12.90 21.51
C SER A 316 3.40 11.81 20.49
N PRO A 317 2.45 10.97 20.03
CA PRO A 317 2.76 9.91 19.08
C PRO A 317 3.13 10.46 17.69
N ILE A 318 4.19 9.91 17.09
CA ILE A 318 4.68 10.30 15.76
C ILE A 318 3.85 9.59 14.67
N PRO A 319 3.33 10.28 13.65
CA PRO A 319 2.64 9.62 12.54
C PRO A 319 3.55 8.65 11.79
N PHE A 320 3.12 7.41 11.58
CA PHE A 320 3.96 6.38 10.95
C PHE A 320 4.39 6.75 9.53
N GLU A 321 3.55 7.50 8.80
CA GLU A 321 3.85 7.99 7.45
C GLU A 321 5.04 8.96 7.39
N SER A 322 5.38 9.59 8.52
CA SER A 322 6.57 10.43 8.66
C SER A 322 7.85 9.63 8.94
N LEU A 323 7.72 8.32 9.21
CA LEU A 323 8.82 7.43 9.53
C LEU A 323 9.17 6.54 8.33
N SER A 324 10.47 6.28 8.17
CA SER A 324 10.97 5.35 7.17
C SER A 324 12.16 4.59 7.71
N ILE A 325 12.28 3.31 7.37
CA ILE A 325 13.36 2.46 7.85
C ILE A 325 14.46 2.36 6.79
N SER A 326 15.69 2.50 7.24
CA SER A 326 16.89 2.11 6.51
C SER A 326 17.29 0.72 6.99
N PHE A 327 17.48 -0.22 6.07
CA PHE A 327 17.84 -1.59 6.39
C PHE A 327 19.13 -1.98 5.67
N SER A 328 20.09 -2.49 6.43
CA SER A 328 21.35 -3.05 5.96
C SER A 328 21.68 -4.31 6.77
N THR A 329 22.57 -5.14 6.24
CA THR A 329 23.00 -6.39 6.88
C THR A 329 23.65 -6.18 8.25
N ARG A 330 24.21 -4.99 8.50
CA ARG A 330 24.94 -4.66 9.74
C ARG A 330 24.30 -3.54 10.56
N LYS A 331 23.35 -2.82 9.97
CA LYS A 331 22.79 -1.60 10.55
C LYS A 331 21.34 -1.45 10.18
N ILE A 332 20.55 -0.95 11.12
CA ILE A 332 19.18 -0.54 10.91
C ILE A 332 19.06 0.91 11.37
N GLY A 333 18.27 1.71 10.65
CA GLY A 333 18.08 3.10 10.98
C GLY A 333 16.63 3.50 10.87
N LEU A 334 16.20 4.41 11.74
CA LEU A 334 14.91 5.07 11.65
C LEU A 334 15.13 6.50 11.18
N ALA A 335 14.44 6.90 10.13
CA ALA A 335 14.54 8.21 9.56
C ALA A 335 13.18 8.90 9.56
N TYR A 336 13.18 10.13 10.04
CA TYR A 336 12.02 10.99 10.17
C TYR A 336 12.00 12.02 9.03
N ALA A 337 10.87 12.11 8.36
CA ALA A 337 10.55 13.10 7.37
C ALA A 337 9.21 13.73 7.78
N PRO A 338 9.21 14.95 8.37
CA PRO A 338 7.97 15.57 8.80
C PRO A 338 7.04 15.70 7.60
N ILE A 339 5.79 15.27 7.79
CA ILE A 339 4.75 15.52 6.81
C ILE A 339 4.53 17.02 6.88
N THR A 340 5.11 17.76 5.94
CA THR A 340 4.69 19.14 5.76
C THR A 340 3.20 19.06 5.43
N PRO A 341 2.33 19.76 6.16
CA PRO A 341 0.98 19.99 5.69
C PRO A 341 1.15 20.88 4.46
N SER A 342 1.55 20.28 3.34
CA SER A 342 1.45 20.85 2.01
C SER A 342 0.03 21.33 1.99
N ALA A 343 -0.12 22.66 2.00
CA ALA A 343 -1.39 23.36 2.13
C ALA A 343 -2.41 22.48 1.42
N ARG A 344 -3.33 21.86 2.20
CA ARG A 344 -4.40 21.01 1.69
C ARG A 344 -5.20 21.96 0.82
N SER A 345 -4.69 22.12 -0.39
CA SER A 345 -4.90 23.31 -1.18
C SER A 345 -6.31 23.14 -1.59
N LYS A 346 -7.15 24.03 -1.06
CA LYS A 346 -8.51 24.24 -1.50
C LYS A 346 -8.45 24.08 -3.01
N SER A 347 -8.99 22.98 -3.52
CA SER A 347 -9.21 22.76 -4.93
C SER A 347 -10.32 23.72 -5.37
N SER A 348 -10.05 25.02 -5.25
CA SER A 348 -10.71 26.08 -5.96
C SER A 348 -10.03 26.11 -7.31
N LEU A 349 -10.61 25.32 -8.22
CA LEU A 349 -10.25 25.21 -9.61
C LEU A 349 -10.59 26.54 -10.32
N THR A 350 -9.83 27.61 -10.07
CA THR A 350 -9.89 28.80 -10.92
C THR A 350 -9.10 28.50 -12.19
N VAL A 351 -9.83 28.05 -13.21
CA VAL A 351 -9.37 27.97 -14.59
C VAL A 351 -9.19 29.40 -15.11
N THR A 352 -8.02 29.98 -14.93
CA THR A 352 -7.60 31.14 -15.73
C THR A 352 -6.61 30.64 -16.77
N GLY A 353 -7.09 30.56 -18.01
CA GLY A 353 -6.31 30.14 -19.16
C GLY A 353 -5.22 31.15 -19.48
N SER A 354 -3.96 30.74 -19.30
CA SER A 354 -2.85 31.28 -20.07
C SER A 354 -1.87 30.16 -20.34
N SER A 355 -1.83 29.74 -21.61
CA SER A 355 -0.97 28.70 -22.17
C SER A 355 0.51 29.04 -21.97
N PRO A 356 1.33 28.22 -21.27
CA PRO A 356 2.76 28.29 -21.41
C PRO A 356 3.21 27.42 -22.58
N ALA A 357 4.07 28.01 -23.40
CA ALA A 357 4.64 27.42 -24.60
C ALA A 357 5.28 26.05 -24.34
N TYR A 358 4.96 25.13 -25.24
CA TYR A 358 5.49 23.78 -25.36
C TYR A 358 6.99 23.84 -25.67
N GLY A 359 7.82 23.96 -24.63
CA GLY A 359 9.27 23.85 -24.70
C GLY A 359 9.67 22.37 -24.66
N GLY A 360 9.98 21.80 -25.82
CA GLY A 360 10.45 20.44 -25.96
C GLY A 360 11.76 20.21 -25.20
N SER A 361 11.76 19.19 -24.33
CA SER A 361 12.98 18.53 -23.87
C SER A 361 12.81 17.04 -24.10
N THR A 362 13.25 16.62 -25.28
CA THR A 362 13.41 15.24 -25.71
C THR A 362 14.64 14.65 -25.02
N TYR A 363 14.43 13.54 -24.31
CA TYR A 363 15.44 12.56 -23.88
C TYR A 363 16.59 13.07 -22.98
N GLY A 364 16.64 12.57 -21.73
CA GLY A 364 17.93 12.43 -21.03
C GLY A 364 18.05 12.91 -19.59
N ALA A 365 16.96 13.25 -18.90
CA ALA A 365 17.03 13.52 -17.47
C ALA A 365 16.06 12.66 -16.68
N LEU A 366 16.45 11.41 -16.43
CA LEU A 366 16.06 10.67 -15.22
C LEU A 366 16.73 11.36 -14.01
N GLY A 367 16.50 12.66 -13.87
CA GLY A 367 16.82 13.40 -12.68
C GLY A 367 15.91 12.84 -11.61
N VAL A 368 16.50 11.99 -10.76
CA VAL A 368 15.92 11.49 -9.53
C VAL A 368 15.51 12.72 -8.71
N SER A 369 14.30 13.22 -8.95
CA SER A 369 13.68 14.28 -8.17
C SER A 369 13.28 13.66 -6.84
N HIS A 370 14.28 13.40 -6.00
CA HIS A 370 14.08 13.07 -4.61
C HIS A 370 13.49 14.30 -3.93
N ASN A 371 12.16 14.29 -3.82
CA ASN A 371 11.39 14.83 -2.71
C ASN A 371 11.71 16.29 -2.31
N SER A 372 10.89 17.20 -2.79
CA SER A 372 10.55 18.46 -2.07
C SER A 372 9.79 18.22 -0.75
N ARG A 373 9.56 16.96 -0.36
CA ARG A 373 9.14 16.58 1.00
C ARG A 373 10.33 16.83 1.93
N GLY A 374 10.08 17.46 3.08
CA GLY A 374 11.12 17.95 3.99
C GLY A 374 12.32 17.01 4.16
N ARG A 375 13.52 17.59 4.30
CA ARG A 375 14.79 16.87 4.40
C ARG A 375 14.69 15.68 5.37
N LYS A 376 14.66 14.47 4.81
CA LYS A 376 14.65 13.22 5.59
C LYS A 376 15.92 13.18 6.45
N ARG A 377 15.75 13.10 7.76
CA ARG A 377 16.85 13.00 8.74
C ARG A 377 16.83 11.64 9.41
N THR A 378 17.99 10.99 9.49
CA THR A 378 18.14 9.77 10.32
C THR A 378 18.12 10.20 11.78
N ILE A 379 17.15 9.69 12.55
CA ILE A 379 17.01 10.00 13.98
C ILE A 379 17.66 8.94 14.85
N LEU A 380 17.68 7.68 14.39
CA LEU A 380 18.25 6.54 15.11
C LEU A 380 19.04 5.66 14.15
N GLU A 381 20.17 5.13 14.62
CA GLU A 381 20.97 4.13 13.91
C GLU A 381 21.47 3.10 14.93
N ILE A 382 21.11 1.83 14.72
CA ILE A 382 21.43 0.72 15.61
C ILE A 382 22.24 -0.31 14.84
N SER A 383 23.29 -0.85 15.47
CA SER A 383 24.03 -1.98 14.94
C SER A 383 23.21 -3.26 15.05
N ARG A 384 23.15 -4.01 13.96
CA ARG A 384 22.44 -5.28 13.86
C ARG A 384 23.44 -6.40 13.60
N GLN A 385 23.30 -7.52 14.29
CA GLN A 385 24.03 -8.74 13.93
C GLN A 385 23.31 -9.45 12.75
N ARG A 386 24.08 -10.09 11.87
CA ARG A 386 23.53 -10.73 10.67
C ARG A 386 22.42 -11.74 10.99
N ASP A 387 22.61 -12.50 12.06
CA ASP A 387 21.72 -13.59 12.51
C ASP A 387 20.72 -13.13 13.58
N GLU A 388 20.61 -11.83 13.82
CA GLU A 388 19.64 -11.28 14.76
C GLU A 388 18.23 -11.28 14.17
N ALA A 389 17.27 -11.81 14.95
CA ALA A 389 15.85 -11.78 14.63
C ALA A 389 15.34 -10.34 14.45
N LEU A 390 14.43 -10.14 13.50
CA LEU A 390 13.91 -8.80 13.19
C LEU A 390 13.07 -8.23 14.33
N GLU A 391 12.45 -9.09 15.13
CA GLU A 391 11.69 -8.73 16.32
C GLU A 391 12.58 -8.04 17.36
N CYS A 392 13.75 -8.63 17.66
CA CYS A 392 14.74 -8.03 18.57
C CYS A 392 15.22 -6.67 18.04
N SER A 393 15.44 -6.57 16.73
CA SER A 393 15.84 -5.33 16.06
C SER A 393 14.75 -4.25 16.16
N ALA A 394 13.48 -4.63 15.97
CA ALA A 394 12.33 -3.74 16.09
C ALA A 394 12.15 -3.23 17.53
N GLU A 395 12.26 -4.12 18.52
CA GLU A 395 12.18 -3.76 19.95
C GLU A 395 13.27 -2.77 20.34
N LYS A 396 14.51 -2.99 19.88
CA LYS A 396 15.63 -2.04 20.06
C LYS A 396 15.30 -0.69 19.45
N LEU A 397 14.81 -0.64 18.21
CA LEU A 397 14.41 0.61 17.55
C LEU A 397 13.34 1.36 18.33
N ILE A 398 12.31 0.66 18.84
CA ILE A 398 11.23 1.28 19.62
C ILE A 398 11.71 1.79 20.97
N LYS A 399 12.64 1.07 21.62
CA LYS A 399 13.25 1.52 22.87
C LYS A 399 14.07 2.79 22.67
N GLU A 400 14.98 2.80 21.69
CA GLU A 400 15.79 3.98 21.36
C GLU A 400 14.93 5.15 20.88
N LEU A 401 13.81 4.87 20.17
CA LEU A 401 12.84 5.90 19.79
C LEU A 401 12.19 6.55 21.00
N ARG A 402 11.82 5.77 22.01
CA ARG A 402 11.28 6.30 23.27
C ARG A 402 12.29 7.22 23.95
N ASP A 403 13.53 6.76 24.09
CA ASP A 403 14.59 7.53 24.76
C ASP A 403 14.86 8.84 23.99
N TRP A 404 14.92 8.77 22.66
CA TRP A 404 15.06 9.95 21.80
C TRP A 404 13.90 10.95 21.91
N MET A 405 12.65 10.47 22.03
CA MET A 405 11.47 11.35 22.22
C MET A 405 11.49 12.04 23.60
N ILE A 406 12.01 11.38 24.63
CA ILE A 406 12.20 11.97 25.96
C ILE A 406 13.26 13.07 25.92
N GLU A 407 14.34 12.86 25.16
CA GLU A 407 15.40 13.86 24.96
C GLU A 407 14.96 15.05 24.10
N ASN A 408 13.98 14.85 23.20
CA ASN A 408 13.53 15.84 22.22
C ASN A 408 12.02 16.12 22.32
N PRO A 409 11.51 16.67 23.43
CA PRO A 409 10.06 16.88 23.63
C PRO A 409 9.46 17.99 22.75
N GLN A 410 10.27 18.72 21.98
CA GLN A 410 9.88 19.88 21.18
C GLN A 410 9.44 19.55 19.75
N LEU A 411 9.29 18.25 19.44
CA LEU A 411 8.80 17.76 18.14
C LEU A 411 7.33 17.38 18.22
#